data_AF-A0A060ZKE3-F1
#
_entry.id   AF-A0A060ZKE3-F1
#
_cell.length_a   1.000
_cell.length_b   1.000
_cell.length_c   1.000
_cell.angle_alpha   90.00
_cell.angle_beta   90.00
_cell.angle_gamma   90.00
#
_symmetry.space_group_name_H-M   'P 1'
#
loop_
_entity.id
_entity.type
_entity.pdbx_description
1 polymer ?
#
loop_
_entity_poly.entity_id
_entity_poly.type
_entity_poly.pdbx_seq_one_letter_code
_entity_poly.pdbx_strand_id
1 'polypeptide(L)'
;MTGPRRPVAQQSLALAAAEQHGGGLGIRMQVPGEWHDRDVPWLGELLDRACPIGPVDLFLDLGAVLPSRRDAAKEALRALDALVPLATWRTVAVAAGGFPERPEGFLESGWHEAPRSDWDTWHEIHHSGRSYLSQLHYGDYGILPTGYAAQTPVSGNGGPEWGILRYTTARSYFLAKVLQRGEHRDAINRDAARRLTRLSDFRGPSAGTGEGWLRDCAQGSVTTGNHSVWNRMGNIQHMTFVVSCLAGHPR
;
A
#
# COMPACT_ATOMS: atom_id res chain seq x y z
N MET A 1 -12.85 -13.06 -2.01
CA MET A 1 -13.18 -11.66 -1.65
C MET A 1 -14.18 -11.10 -2.67
N THR A 2 -15.15 -10.32 -2.21
CA THR A 2 -16.15 -9.63 -3.04
C THR A 2 -16.48 -8.24 -2.46
N GLY A 3 -17.52 -7.56 -2.91
CA GLY A 3 -18.02 -6.31 -2.35
C GLY A 3 -19.40 -5.92 -2.91
N PRO A 4 -20.11 -4.96 -2.31
CA PRO A 4 -21.48 -4.61 -2.71
C PRO A 4 -21.55 -4.07 -4.15
N ARG A 5 -20.53 -3.35 -4.61
CA ARG A 5 -20.44 -2.84 -5.99
C ARG A 5 -19.94 -3.86 -7.02
N ARG A 6 -19.66 -5.10 -6.61
CA ARG A 6 -19.24 -6.15 -7.54
C ARG A 6 -20.43 -6.74 -8.29
N PRO A 7 -20.26 -7.20 -9.54
CA PRO A 7 -21.33 -7.89 -10.25
C PRO A 7 -21.86 -9.08 -9.45
N VAL A 8 -23.17 -9.31 -9.51
CA VAL A 8 -23.86 -10.39 -8.77
C VAL A 8 -23.21 -11.76 -9.04
N ALA A 9 -22.82 -12.03 -10.30
CA ALA A 9 -22.14 -13.26 -10.66
C ALA A 9 -20.81 -13.45 -9.91
N GLN A 10 -20.02 -12.39 -9.73
CA GLN A 10 -18.78 -12.46 -8.96
C GLN A 10 -19.07 -12.67 -7.46
N GLN A 11 -20.08 -12.00 -6.92
CA GLN A 11 -20.50 -12.21 -5.53
C GLN A 11 -20.89 -13.67 -5.29
N SER A 12 -21.71 -14.25 -6.17
CA SER A 12 -22.12 -15.65 -6.07
C SER A 12 -20.94 -16.63 -6.17
N LEU A 13 -19.98 -16.38 -7.06
CA LEU A 13 -18.76 -17.19 -7.13
C LEU A 13 -17.92 -17.09 -5.85
N ALA A 14 -17.79 -15.90 -5.27
CA ALA A 14 -17.05 -15.71 -4.03
C ALA A 14 -17.73 -16.39 -2.83
N LEU A 15 -19.07 -16.36 -2.78
CA LEU A 15 -19.87 -17.04 -1.77
C LEU A 15 -19.71 -18.57 -1.88
N ALA A 16 -19.89 -19.13 -3.08
CA ALA A 16 -19.73 -20.57 -3.32
C ALA A 16 -18.31 -21.07 -2.99
N ALA A 17 -17.29 -20.30 -3.35
CA ALA A 17 -15.91 -20.63 -3.00
C ALA A 17 -15.67 -20.58 -1.48
N ALA A 18 -16.22 -19.59 -0.77
CA ALA A 18 -16.11 -19.50 0.68
C ALA A 18 -16.78 -20.69 1.38
N GLU A 19 -17.95 -21.12 0.89
CA GLU A 19 -18.69 -22.28 1.39
C GLU A 19 -17.91 -23.58 1.15
N GLN A 20 -17.43 -23.80 -0.07
CA GLN A 20 -16.72 -25.02 -0.45
C GLN A 20 -15.41 -25.22 0.34
N HIS A 21 -14.73 -24.13 0.70
CA HIS A 21 -13.41 -24.18 1.32
C HIS A 21 -13.41 -23.87 2.83
N GLY A 22 -14.56 -23.50 3.42
CA GLY A 22 -14.70 -23.18 4.84
C GLY A 22 -13.84 -21.98 5.32
N GLY A 23 -13.37 -21.14 4.40
CA GLY A 23 -12.39 -20.08 4.68
C GLY A 23 -12.98 -18.75 5.19
N GLY A 24 -14.31 -18.61 5.14
CA GLY A 24 -15.00 -17.34 5.36
C GLY A 24 -14.97 -16.41 4.13
N LEU A 25 -15.69 -15.29 4.20
CA LEU A 25 -15.86 -14.34 3.10
C LEU A 25 -15.27 -12.97 3.43
N GLY A 26 -14.23 -12.57 2.69
CA GLY A 26 -13.75 -11.19 2.70
C GLY A 26 -14.63 -10.26 1.86
N ILE A 27 -15.08 -9.15 2.45
CA ILE A 27 -15.89 -8.11 1.83
C ILE A 27 -15.08 -6.81 1.77
N ARG A 28 -14.86 -6.27 0.58
CA ARG A 28 -14.15 -5.02 0.33
C ARG A 28 -15.13 -3.86 0.14
N MET A 29 -14.99 -2.84 0.99
CA MET A 29 -15.72 -1.57 0.92
C MET A 29 -14.75 -0.48 0.46
N GLN A 30 -14.99 0.11 -0.71
CA GLN A 30 -14.10 1.14 -1.25
C GLN A 30 -14.55 2.54 -0.84
N VAL A 31 -13.63 3.32 -0.28
CA VAL A 31 -13.81 4.71 0.13
C VAL A 31 -12.69 5.58 -0.48
N PRO A 32 -12.65 5.72 -1.83
CA PRO A 32 -11.63 6.51 -2.53
C PRO A 32 -11.92 8.02 -2.51
N GLY A 33 -13.09 8.43 -2.02
CA GLY A 33 -13.51 9.82 -1.83
C GLY A 33 -14.31 9.99 -0.54
N GLU A 34 -15.27 10.90 -0.58
CA GLU A 34 -16.26 11.07 0.49
C GLU A 34 -17.03 9.77 0.73
N TRP A 35 -17.33 9.49 2.01
CA TRP A 35 -18.20 8.40 2.41
C TRP A 35 -19.66 8.78 2.21
N HIS A 36 -20.42 7.85 1.65
CA HIS A 36 -21.87 7.95 1.50
C HIS A 36 -22.51 6.62 1.91
N ASP A 37 -23.58 6.68 2.71
CA ASP A 37 -24.26 5.50 3.24
C ASP A 37 -25.02 4.68 2.18
N ARG A 38 -24.99 5.11 0.90
CA ARG A 38 -25.69 4.46 -0.20
C ARG A 38 -25.32 2.99 -0.42
N ASP A 39 -24.11 2.59 -0.02
CA ASP A 39 -23.64 1.20 -0.17
C ASP A 39 -24.02 0.32 1.04
N VAL A 40 -24.55 0.91 2.14
CA VAL A 40 -24.93 0.17 3.36
C VAL A 40 -26.05 -0.83 3.11
N PRO A 41 -27.16 -0.50 2.40
CA PRO A 41 -28.21 -1.48 2.12
C PRO A 41 -27.71 -2.66 1.29
N TRP A 42 -26.88 -2.41 0.27
CA TRP A 42 -26.30 -3.46 -0.57
C TRP A 42 -25.31 -4.35 0.19
N LEU A 43 -24.63 -3.79 1.19
CA LEU A 43 -23.83 -4.60 2.11
C LEU A 43 -24.73 -5.49 2.97
N GLY A 44 -25.85 -4.97 3.48
CA GLY A 44 -26.83 -5.76 4.22
C GLY A 44 -27.31 -6.97 3.41
N GLU A 45 -27.74 -6.77 2.17
CA GLU A 45 -28.15 -7.85 1.27
C GLU A 45 -27.04 -8.89 1.02
N LEU A 46 -25.79 -8.43 0.91
CA LEU A 46 -24.65 -9.33 0.77
C LEU A 46 -24.34 -10.11 2.05
N LEU A 47 -24.48 -9.48 3.22
CA LEU A 47 -24.30 -10.11 4.53
C LEU A 47 -25.39 -11.15 4.79
N ASP A 48 -26.64 -10.88 4.44
CA ASP A 48 -27.74 -11.84 4.56
C ASP A 48 -27.47 -13.11 3.76
N ARG A 49 -26.91 -12.96 2.56
CA ARG A 49 -26.47 -14.09 1.72
C ARG A 49 -25.22 -14.78 2.25
N ALA A 50 -24.36 -14.07 2.96
CA ALA A 50 -23.12 -14.59 3.53
C ALA A 50 -23.30 -15.28 4.89
N CYS A 51 -24.36 -14.94 5.63
CA CYS A 51 -24.63 -15.45 6.98
C CYS A 51 -24.55 -17.00 7.09
N PRO A 52 -25.09 -17.79 6.14
CA PRO A 52 -24.99 -19.25 6.21
C PRO A 52 -23.58 -19.81 5.98
N ILE A 53 -22.67 -19.02 5.40
CA ILE A 53 -21.39 -19.49 4.82
C ILE A 53 -20.24 -19.41 5.82
N GLY A 54 -20.43 -18.69 6.94
CA GLY A 54 -19.46 -18.62 8.04
C GLY A 54 -18.89 -17.21 8.26
N PRO A 55 -17.68 -17.08 8.80
CA PRO A 55 -17.14 -15.78 9.23
C PRO A 55 -16.93 -14.83 8.05
N VAL A 56 -17.17 -13.55 8.29
CA VAL A 56 -16.96 -12.47 7.31
C VAL A 56 -15.88 -11.50 7.77
N ASP A 57 -15.06 -11.01 6.85
CA ASP A 57 -14.04 -9.98 7.11
C ASP A 57 -14.38 -8.70 6.36
N LEU A 58 -14.17 -7.54 6.99
CA LEU A 58 -14.31 -6.24 6.37
C LEU A 58 -12.94 -5.69 5.96
N PHE A 59 -12.78 -5.38 4.67
CA PHE A 59 -11.63 -4.65 4.14
C PHE A 59 -12.11 -3.26 3.71
N LEU A 60 -11.90 -2.26 4.57
CA LEU A 60 -12.12 -0.86 4.24
C LEU A 60 -10.94 -0.33 3.42
N ASP A 61 -11.15 -0.15 2.12
CA ASP A 61 -10.14 0.24 1.16
C ASP A 61 -10.23 1.74 0.86
N LEU A 62 -9.26 2.50 1.35
CA LEU A 62 -9.15 3.94 1.12
C LEU A 62 -8.50 4.30 -0.22
N GLY A 63 -8.02 3.32 -0.98
CA GLY A 63 -7.31 3.54 -2.23
C GLY A 63 -6.00 4.31 -2.02
N ALA A 64 -5.72 5.26 -2.92
CA ALA A 64 -4.58 6.15 -2.78
C ALA A 64 -4.88 7.25 -1.74
N VAL A 65 -4.04 7.37 -0.72
CA VAL A 65 -4.11 8.42 0.30
C VAL A 65 -2.87 9.29 0.17
N LEU A 66 -3.00 10.34 -0.64
CA LEU A 66 -1.96 11.32 -0.96
C LEU A 66 -2.20 12.64 -0.20
N PRO A 67 -1.26 13.61 -0.20
CA PRO A 67 -1.39 14.86 0.56
C PRO A 67 -2.64 15.69 0.26
N SER A 68 -3.22 15.51 -0.93
CA SER A 68 -4.47 16.16 -1.34
C SER A 68 -5.69 15.59 -0.61
N ARG A 69 -5.61 14.40 -0.04
CA ARG A 69 -6.72 13.65 0.53
C ARG A 69 -6.85 13.84 2.04
N ARG A 70 -6.94 15.11 2.47
CA ARG A 70 -6.85 15.51 3.89
C ARG A 70 -7.95 14.95 4.79
N ASP A 71 -9.14 14.69 4.24
CA ASP A 71 -10.28 14.16 5.02
C ASP A 71 -10.31 12.61 5.08
N ALA A 72 -9.28 11.91 4.59
CA ALA A 72 -9.30 10.45 4.46
C ALA A 72 -9.60 9.72 5.78
N ALA A 73 -9.02 10.16 6.90
CA ALA A 73 -9.28 9.57 8.22
C ALA A 73 -10.73 9.78 8.66
N LYS A 74 -11.26 11.01 8.50
CA LYS A 74 -12.65 11.34 8.80
C LYS A 74 -13.63 10.50 7.99
N GLU A 75 -13.40 10.37 6.68
CA GLU A 75 -14.26 9.55 5.80
C GLU A 75 -14.14 8.05 6.12
N ALA A 76 -12.96 7.57 6.51
CA ALA A 76 -12.78 6.22 7.01
C ALA A 76 -13.56 5.97 8.31
N LEU A 77 -13.51 6.88 9.27
CA LEU A 77 -14.24 6.78 10.54
C LEU A 77 -15.75 6.79 10.33
N ARG A 78 -16.26 7.65 9.44
CA ARG A 78 -17.69 7.66 9.08
C ARG A 78 -18.13 6.32 8.48
N ALA A 79 -17.30 5.76 7.60
CA ALA A 79 -17.56 4.44 7.04
C ALA A 79 -17.52 3.35 8.12
N LEU A 80 -16.50 3.33 8.99
CA LEU A 80 -16.40 2.35 10.07
C LEU A 80 -17.57 2.43 11.04
N ASP A 81 -18.00 3.64 11.41
CA ASP A 81 -19.18 3.85 12.26
C ASP A 81 -20.46 3.26 11.66
N ALA A 82 -20.60 3.31 10.32
CA ALA A 82 -21.73 2.74 9.62
C ALA A 82 -21.61 1.22 9.40
N LEU A 83 -20.40 0.70 9.21
CA LEU A 83 -20.17 -0.67 8.73
C LEU A 83 -19.88 -1.67 9.85
N VAL A 84 -19.14 -1.26 10.89
CA VAL A 84 -18.78 -2.14 12.01
C VAL A 84 -20.01 -2.72 12.71
N PRO A 85 -21.09 -1.95 13.00
CA PRO A 85 -22.27 -2.49 13.68
C PRO A 85 -23.11 -3.48 12.86
N LEU A 86 -22.88 -3.61 11.55
CA LEU A 86 -23.75 -4.42 10.67
C LEU A 86 -23.54 -5.92 10.81
N ALA A 87 -22.41 -6.36 11.36
CA ALA A 87 -22.08 -7.77 11.51
C ALA A 87 -21.08 -8.00 12.64
N THR A 88 -20.98 -9.25 13.10
CA THR A 88 -19.83 -9.68 13.92
C THR A 88 -18.68 -10.03 12.97
N TRP A 89 -17.85 -9.02 12.67
CA TRP A 89 -16.69 -9.19 11.79
C TRP A 89 -15.62 -10.05 12.46
N ARG A 90 -15.08 -11.03 11.71
CA ARG A 90 -13.90 -11.79 12.13
C ARG A 90 -12.66 -10.90 12.15
N THR A 91 -12.52 -10.08 11.11
CA THR A 91 -11.43 -9.12 10.95
C THR A 91 -12.00 -7.83 10.37
N VAL A 92 -11.51 -6.68 10.85
CA VAL A 92 -11.70 -5.39 10.18
C VAL A 92 -10.34 -4.81 9.84
N ALA A 93 -10.04 -4.64 8.55
CA ALA A 93 -8.78 -4.06 8.09
C ALA A 93 -9.03 -2.75 7.35
N VAL A 94 -8.21 -1.73 7.63
CA VAL A 94 -8.18 -0.47 6.89
C VAL A 94 -6.93 -0.47 6.01
N ALA A 95 -7.13 -0.46 4.69
CA ALA A 95 -6.06 -0.51 3.71
C ALA A 95 -5.92 0.79 2.94
N ALA A 96 -4.69 1.26 2.78
CA ALA A 96 -4.36 2.45 1.99
C ALA A 96 -3.01 2.27 1.26
N GLY A 97 -2.84 3.01 0.16
CA GLY A 97 -1.54 3.17 -0.50
C GLY A 97 -1.12 4.63 -0.49
N GLY A 98 0.09 4.92 -0.01
CA GLY A 98 0.62 6.29 0.04
C GLY A 98 1.70 6.62 -0.98
N PHE A 99 2.26 5.63 -1.68
CA PHE A 99 3.31 5.91 -2.67
C PHE A 99 2.76 6.74 -3.84
N PRO A 100 3.36 7.91 -4.13
CA PRO A 100 2.84 8.81 -5.15
C PRO A 100 3.12 8.27 -6.56
N GLU A 101 2.29 8.70 -7.50
CA GLU A 101 2.71 8.67 -8.90
C GLU A 101 3.94 9.56 -9.11
N ARG A 102 4.65 9.32 -10.22
CA ARG A 102 5.80 10.14 -10.59
C ARG A 102 5.32 11.60 -10.79
N PRO A 103 5.86 12.59 -10.06
CA PRO A 103 5.48 13.97 -10.27
C PRO A 103 6.03 14.51 -11.60
N GLU A 104 5.46 15.62 -12.04
CA GLU A 104 6.01 16.42 -13.15
C GLU A 104 7.43 16.89 -12.80
N GLY A 105 8.34 16.93 -13.79
CA GLY A 105 9.73 17.33 -13.58
C GLY A 105 10.64 16.28 -12.89
N PHE A 106 10.12 15.10 -12.51
CA PHE A 106 10.90 14.07 -11.82
C PHE A 106 12.06 13.53 -12.65
N LEU A 107 11.89 13.42 -13.98
CA LEU A 107 12.92 12.82 -14.82
C LEU A 107 14.14 13.73 -14.95
N GLU A 108 13.94 15.03 -14.78
CA GLU A 108 14.94 16.09 -14.78
C GLU A 108 15.60 16.20 -13.40
N SER A 109 14.81 16.25 -12.32
CA SER A 109 15.35 16.34 -10.95
C SER A 109 16.04 15.05 -10.48
N GLY A 110 15.56 13.91 -10.97
CA GLY A 110 15.99 12.57 -10.56
C GLY A 110 15.68 12.21 -9.11
N TRP A 111 14.91 13.03 -8.40
CA TRP A 111 14.64 12.88 -6.97
C TRP A 111 13.31 13.50 -6.58
N HIS A 112 12.58 12.80 -5.72
CA HIS A 112 11.36 13.30 -5.14
C HIS A 112 11.13 12.73 -3.74
N GLU A 113 10.57 13.58 -2.87
CA GLU A 113 10.12 13.22 -1.55
C GLU A 113 8.62 13.56 -1.44
N ALA A 114 7.84 12.63 -0.88
CA ALA A 114 6.44 12.81 -0.58
C ALA A 114 6.15 12.34 0.85
N PRO A 115 5.21 12.95 1.58
CA PRO A 115 4.89 12.52 2.94
C PRO A 115 4.08 11.21 2.94
N ARG A 116 4.13 10.47 4.05
CA ARG A 116 3.35 9.24 4.28
C ARG A 116 1.94 9.53 4.79
N SER A 117 1.14 10.23 3.97
CA SER A 117 -0.22 10.61 4.33
C SER A 117 -1.14 9.42 4.65
N ASP A 118 -0.87 8.25 4.07
CA ASP A 118 -1.53 6.99 4.40
C ASP A 118 -1.25 6.53 5.84
N TRP A 119 0.00 6.68 6.30
CA TRP A 119 0.42 6.32 7.64
C TRP A 119 -0.11 7.33 8.68
N ASP A 120 -0.08 8.61 8.36
CA ASP A 120 -0.71 9.66 9.18
C ASP A 120 -2.21 9.41 9.34
N THR A 121 -2.89 9.04 8.23
CA THR A 121 -4.32 8.67 8.23
C THR A 121 -4.60 7.47 9.14
N TRP A 122 -3.77 6.42 9.07
CA TRP A 122 -3.89 5.26 9.97
C TRP A 122 -3.77 5.68 11.44
N HIS A 123 -2.78 6.52 11.77
CA HIS A 123 -2.61 7.01 13.13
C HIS A 123 -3.80 7.86 13.59
N GLU A 124 -4.36 8.73 12.75
CA GLU A 124 -5.53 9.52 13.10
C GLU A 124 -6.76 8.62 13.40
N ILE A 125 -6.99 7.60 12.58
CA ILE A 125 -8.06 6.61 12.81
C ILE A 125 -7.83 5.90 14.17
N HIS A 126 -6.61 5.41 14.40
CA HIS A 126 -6.27 4.65 15.61
C HIS A 126 -6.28 5.51 16.90
N HIS A 127 -6.23 6.83 16.80
CA HIS A 127 -6.32 7.75 17.95
C HIS A 127 -7.69 8.44 18.08
N SER A 128 -8.69 8.02 17.31
CA SER A 128 -10.02 8.64 17.29
C SER A 128 -10.88 8.39 18.53
N GLY A 129 -10.48 7.46 19.42
CA GLY A 129 -11.22 7.10 20.64
C GLY A 129 -12.45 6.20 20.42
N ARG A 130 -12.63 5.63 19.23
CA ARG A 130 -13.73 4.69 18.94
C ARG A 130 -13.54 3.35 19.66
N SER A 131 -14.64 2.70 20.03
CA SER A 131 -14.61 1.45 20.80
C SER A 131 -14.10 0.24 20.02
N TYR A 132 -14.20 0.26 18.68
CA TYR A 132 -13.78 -0.84 17.80
C TYR A 132 -12.30 -0.78 17.39
N LEU A 133 -11.53 0.20 17.85
CA LEU A 133 -10.16 0.43 17.37
C LEU A 133 -9.22 -0.75 17.63
N SER A 134 -9.36 -1.44 18.75
CA SER A 134 -8.54 -2.62 19.08
C SER A 134 -8.78 -3.82 18.16
N GLN A 135 -9.83 -3.76 17.33
CA GLN A 135 -10.18 -4.78 16.33
C GLN A 135 -9.71 -4.40 14.92
N LEU A 136 -9.18 -3.18 14.74
CA LEU A 136 -8.72 -2.71 13.44
C LEU A 136 -7.32 -3.21 13.14
N HIS A 137 -7.15 -3.70 11.93
CA HIS A 137 -5.85 -4.10 11.37
C HIS A 137 -5.43 -3.11 10.28
N TYR A 138 -4.12 -2.88 10.19
CA TYR A 138 -3.54 -2.08 9.13
C TYR A 138 -3.35 -2.90 7.84
N GLY A 139 -3.65 -2.30 6.70
CA GLY A 139 -3.34 -2.82 5.37
C GLY A 139 -2.57 -1.80 4.53
N ASP A 140 -1.62 -2.29 3.72
CA ASP A 140 -0.76 -1.48 2.86
C ASP A 140 -0.76 -2.04 1.42
N TYR A 141 -0.63 -1.16 0.43
CA TYR A 141 -0.54 -1.51 -1.00
C TYR A 141 0.91 -1.71 -1.50
N GLY A 142 1.89 -1.51 -0.62
CA GLY A 142 3.30 -1.57 -0.91
C GLY A 142 3.81 -0.36 -1.67
N ILE A 143 4.90 -0.55 -2.39
CA ILE A 143 5.67 0.58 -2.94
C ILE A 143 5.17 1.11 -4.28
N LEU A 144 4.14 0.48 -4.85
CA LEU A 144 3.64 0.82 -6.17
C LEU A 144 2.40 1.70 -6.03
N PRO A 145 2.24 2.74 -6.86
CA PRO A 145 1.03 3.55 -6.85
C PRO A 145 -0.21 2.67 -7.06
N THR A 146 -1.32 3.02 -6.42
CA THR A 146 -2.56 2.21 -6.43
C THR A 146 -3.08 1.87 -7.83
N GLY A 147 -2.85 2.73 -8.82
CA GLY A 147 -3.23 2.50 -10.22
C GLY A 147 -2.29 1.57 -11.01
N TYR A 148 -1.14 1.20 -10.46
CA TYR A 148 -0.08 0.51 -11.21
C TYR A 148 -0.52 -0.84 -11.77
N ALA A 149 -1.26 -1.64 -11.00
CA ALA A 149 -1.77 -2.94 -11.45
C ALA A 149 -2.82 -2.84 -12.57
N ALA A 150 -3.46 -1.68 -12.74
CA ALA A 150 -4.42 -1.43 -13.83
C ALA A 150 -3.73 -0.92 -15.11
N GLN A 151 -2.43 -0.62 -15.07
CA GLN A 151 -1.70 -0.16 -16.24
C GLN A 151 -1.45 -1.33 -17.18
N THR A 152 -1.95 -1.22 -18.42
CA THR A 152 -1.60 -2.16 -19.49
C THR A 152 -0.09 -2.11 -19.71
N PRO A 153 0.62 -3.25 -19.65
CA PRO A 153 2.03 -3.30 -20.03
C PRO A 153 2.16 -2.71 -21.44
N VAL A 154 3.06 -1.74 -21.62
CA VAL A 154 3.31 -1.18 -22.95
C VAL A 154 3.70 -2.34 -23.87
N SER A 155 2.86 -2.62 -24.87
CA SER A 155 3.11 -3.68 -25.84
C SER A 155 4.30 -3.27 -26.71
N GLY A 156 5.49 -3.81 -26.40
CA GLY A 156 6.71 -3.59 -27.17
C GLY A 156 7.95 -4.05 -26.42
N ASN A 157 8.99 -4.44 -27.17
CA ASN A 157 10.31 -4.69 -26.60
C ASN A 157 10.96 -3.35 -26.21
N GLY A 158 10.80 -2.96 -24.95
CA GLY A 158 11.52 -1.81 -24.39
C GLY A 158 10.65 -0.97 -23.48
N GLY A 159 10.61 -1.35 -22.20
CA GLY A 159 10.15 -0.42 -21.16
C GLY A 159 10.99 0.86 -21.11
N PRO A 160 10.63 1.83 -20.25
CA PRO A 160 11.36 3.09 -20.15
C PRO A 160 12.86 2.86 -19.90
N GLU A 161 13.70 3.77 -20.40
CA GLU A 161 15.16 3.72 -20.21
C GLU A 161 15.59 3.98 -18.76
N TRP A 162 14.62 4.22 -17.88
CA TRP A 162 14.79 4.58 -16.49
C TRP A 162 13.91 3.71 -15.59
N GLY A 163 14.18 3.77 -14.29
CA GLY A 163 13.35 3.22 -13.24
C GLY A 163 13.43 4.08 -11.98
N ILE A 164 12.91 3.53 -10.88
CA ILE A 164 12.81 4.25 -9.61
C ILE A 164 13.26 3.32 -8.48
N LEU A 165 14.29 3.74 -7.75
CA LEU A 165 14.54 3.24 -6.40
C LEU A 165 13.59 3.94 -5.44
N ARG A 166 12.96 3.17 -4.56
CA ARG A 166 12.00 3.66 -3.57
C ARG A 166 12.52 3.38 -2.18
N TYR A 167 12.29 4.32 -1.27
CA TYR A 167 12.64 4.14 0.13
C TYR A 167 11.57 4.75 1.04
N THR A 168 11.23 4.04 2.11
CA THR A 168 10.25 4.48 3.10
C THR A 168 10.94 4.86 4.40
N THR A 169 10.67 6.07 4.89
CA THR A 169 11.04 6.53 6.24
C THR A 169 9.80 6.62 7.14
N ALA A 170 9.96 7.06 8.38
CA ALA A 170 8.83 7.25 9.28
C ALA A 170 7.81 8.27 8.74
N ARG A 171 8.29 9.31 8.03
CA ARG A 171 7.46 10.44 7.58
C ARG A 171 7.34 10.59 6.08
N SER A 172 8.25 9.99 5.31
CA SER A 172 8.33 10.24 3.87
C SER A 172 8.54 8.98 3.03
N TYR A 173 8.09 9.05 1.79
CA TYR A 173 8.49 8.21 0.67
C TYR A 173 9.49 8.97 -0.20
N PHE A 174 10.60 8.31 -0.52
CA PHE A 174 11.62 8.82 -1.44
C PHE A 174 11.59 8.03 -2.74
N LEU A 175 11.67 8.76 -3.85
CA LEU A 175 11.81 8.23 -5.20
C LEU A 175 13.13 8.77 -5.77
N ALA A 176 14.01 7.87 -6.20
CA ALA A 176 15.27 8.22 -6.85
C ALA A 176 15.34 7.60 -8.25
N LYS A 177 15.58 8.42 -9.26
CA LYS A 177 15.68 7.97 -10.65
C LYS A 177 16.92 7.11 -10.83
N VAL A 178 16.76 6.01 -11.55
CA VAL A 178 17.83 5.12 -12.00
C VAL A 178 17.70 4.86 -13.49
N LEU A 179 18.76 4.40 -14.13
CA LEU A 179 18.80 4.03 -15.53
C LEU A 179 18.72 2.51 -15.71
N GLN A 180 18.02 2.08 -16.76
CA GLN A 180 17.92 0.67 -17.17
C GLN A 180 19.06 0.27 -18.09
N ARG A 181 19.62 1.21 -18.86
CA ARG A 181 20.68 0.99 -19.87
C ARG A 181 21.57 2.22 -20.01
N GLY A 182 22.68 2.09 -20.74
CA GLY A 182 23.63 3.18 -21.04
C GLY A 182 24.97 3.06 -20.31
N GLU A 183 25.99 3.73 -20.83
CA GLU A 183 27.39 3.67 -20.36
C GLU A 183 27.56 4.11 -18.89
N HIS A 184 26.82 5.15 -18.47
CA HIS A 184 26.90 5.69 -17.11
C HIS A 184 25.87 5.11 -16.13
N ARG A 185 25.13 4.08 -16.56
CA ARG A 185 24.05 3.46 -15.79
C ARG A 185 24.46 3.10 -14.37
N ASP A 186 25.56 2.38 -14.21
CA ASP A 186 25.97 1.91 -12.89
C ASP A 186 26.42 3.07 -11.99
N ALA A 187 27.14 4.05 -12.52
CA ALA A 187 27.55 5.22 -11.77
C ALA A 187 26.34 6.02 -11.24
N ILE A 188 25.34 6.26 -12.11
CA ILE A 188 24.09 6.98 -11.77
C ILE A 188 23.28 6.18 -10.74
N ASN A 189 23.12 4.87 -10.94
CA ASN A 189 22.31 4.05 -10.04
C ASN A 189 22.95 3.91 -8.65
N ARG A 190 24.28 3.79 -8.58
CA ARG A 190 25.01 3.80 -7.30
C ARG A 190 24.91 5.16 -6.62
N ASP A 191 24.90 6.26 -7.38
CA ASP A 191 24.72 7.60 -6.79
C ASP A 191 23.32 7.77 -6.20
N ALA A 192 22.28 7.31 -6.90
CA ALA A 192 20.91 7.27 -6.39
C ALA A 192 20.82 6.46 -5.08
N ALA A 193 21.44 5.28 -5.02
CA ALA A 193 21.54 4.49 -3.79
C ALA A 193 22.29 5.24 -2.69
N ARG A 194 23.44 5.87 -3.00
CA ARG A 194 24.21 6.68 -2.04
C ARG A 194 23.40 7.83 -1.45
N ARG A 195 22.58 8.51 -2.26
CA ARG A 195 21.68 9.57 -1.78
C ARG A 195 20.67 9.04 -0.76
N LEU A 196 20.05 7.89 -1.02
CA LEU A 196 19.11 7.26 -0.08
C LEU A 196 19.80 6.80 1.21
N THR A 197 21.00 6.25 1.13
CA THR A 197 21.75 5.81 2.33
C THR A 197 22.30 6.96 3.19
N ARG A 198 22.27 8.19 2.67
CA ARG A 198 22.69 9.41 3.39
C ARG A 198 21.52 10.16 4.04
N LEU A 199 20.29 9.67 3.87
CA LEU A 199 19.15 10.20 4.62
C LEU A 199 19.41 10.02 6.12
N SER A 200 19.03 11.02 6.93
CA SER A 200 19.08 10.92 8.39
C SER A 200 18.31 9.69 8.90
N ASP A 201 17.25 9.34 8.19
CA ASP A 201 16.32 8.24 8.51
C ASP A 201 16.72 6.92 7.83
N PHE A 202 17.94 6.83 7.28
CA PHE A 202 18.46 5.55 6.81
C PHE A 202 18.78 4.66 8.01
N ARG A 203 18.05 3.55 8.14
CA ARG A 203 18.08 2.67 9.33
C ARG A 203 19.32 1.77 9.44
N GLY A 204 20.21 1.84 8.45
CA GLY A 204 21.39 1.00 8.38
C GLY A 204 21.12 -0.40 7.80
N PRO A 205 22.18 -1.11 7.37
CA PRO A 205 22.06 -2.38 6.65
C PRO A 205 21.51 -3.53 7.50
N SER A 206 21.53 -3.41 8.83
CA SER A 206 20.99 -4.42 9.75
C SER A 206 19.47 -4.34 9.92
N ALA A 207 18.81 -3.31 9.37
CA ALA A 207 17.36 -3.15 9.47
C ALA A 207 16.59 -4.16 8.61
N GLY A 208 17.20 -4.68 7.55
CA GLY A 208 16.59 -5.68 6.69
C GLY A 208 17.38 -5.91 5.41
N THR A 209 16.97 -6.94 4.65
CA THR A 209 17.62 -7.29 3.38
C THR A 209 17.56 -6.16 2.35
N GLY A 210 16.48 -5.37 2.35
CA GLY A 210 16.34 -4.22 1.44
C GLY A 210 17.34 -3.11 1.73
N GLU A 211 17.51 -2.75 3.01
CA GLU A 211 18.50 -1.77 3.49
C GLU A 211 19.92 -2.24 3.25
N GLY A 212 20.20 -3.53 3.52
CA GLY A 212 21.47 -4.16 3.20
C GLY A 212 21.78 -4.00 1.71
N TRP A 213 20.90 -4.47 0.83
CA TRP A 213 21.10 -4.34 -0.62
C TRP A 213 21.35 -2.90 -1.06
N LEU A 214 20.62 -1.93 -0.51
CA LEU A 214 20.77 -0.52 -0.85
C LEU A 214 22.16 0.01 -0.46
N ARG A 215 22.67 -0.36 0.72
CA ARG A 215 24.04 -0.06 1.16
C ARG A 215 25.08 -0.69 0.24
N ASP A 216 24.93 -1.98 -0.06
CA ASP A 216 25.87 -2.72 -0.92
C ASP A 216 25.92 -2.12 -2.32
N CYS A 217 24.76 -1.74 -2.86
CA CYS A 217 24.62 -1.08 -4.15
C CYS A 217 25.35 0.27 -4.12
N ALA A 218 25.11 1.09 -3.09
CA ALA A 218 25.77 2.38 -2.90
C ALA A 218 27.31 2.26 -2.83
N GLN A 219 27.83 1.19 -2.22
CA GLN A 219 29.27 0.90 -2.09
C GLN A 219 29.87 0.21 -3.32
N GLY A 220 29.03 -0.24 -4.27
CA GLY A 220 29.48 -0.99 -5.45
C GLY A 220 29.85 -2.45 -5.16
N SER A 221 29.45 -3.00 -4.02
CA SER A 221 29.69 -4.40 -3.64
C SER A 221 28.74 -5.39 -4.30
N VAL A 222 27.62 -4.90 -4.85
CA VAL A 222 26.66 -5.68 -5.66
C VAL A 222 26.31 -4.95 -6.95
N THR A 223 25.65 -5.65 -7.87
CA THR A 223 25.13 -5.04 -9.10
C THR A 223 24.03 -4.03 -8.77
N THR A 224 23.85 -3.03 -9.63
CA THR A 224 22.82 -2.00 -9.46
C THR A 224 21.39 -2.51 -9.70
N GLY A 225 21.22 -3.81 -9.99
CA GLY A 225 19.93 -4.46 -10.19
C GLY A 225 19.27 -4.06 -11.51
N ASN A 226 18.03 -4.49 -11.71
CA ASN A 226 17.13 -4.07 -12.79
C ASN A 226 15.75 -3.76 -12.20
N HIS A 227 14.76 -3.41 -13.02
CA HIS A 227 13.39 -3.11 -12.56
C HIS A 227 12.82 -4.13 -11.55
N SER A 228 12.98 -5.43 -11.80
CA SER A 228 12.50 -6.47 -10.90
C SER A 228 13.23 -6.45 -9.56
N VAL A 229 14.55 -6.22 -9.56
CA VAL A 229 15.33 -6.06 -8.32
C VAL A 229 14.92 -4.82 -7.56
N TRP A 230 14.72 -3.68 -8.23
CA TRP A 230 14.33 -2.42 -7.58
C TRP A 230 12.96 -2.53 -6.90
N ASN A 231 11.98 -3.13 -7.59
CA ASN A 231 10.66 -3.34 -7.00
C ASN A 231 10.69 -4.38 -5.88
N ARG A 232 11.49 -5.44 -6.01
CA ARG A 232 11.65 -6.44 -4.95
C ARG A 232 12.27 -5.83 -3.70
N MET A 233 13.41 -5.15 -3.84
CA MET A 233 14.14 -4.61 -2.70
C MET A 233 13.40 -3.44 -2.06
N GLY A 234 12.72 -2.60 -2.85
CA GLY A 234 11.85 -1.56 -2.31
C GLY A 234 10.67 -2.14 -1.51
N ASN A 235 10.01 -3.21 -2.00
CA ASN A 235 8.93 -3.86 -1.25
C ASN A 235 9.44 -4.52 0.03
N ILE A 236 10.58 -5.23 -0.03
CA ILE A 236 11.19 -5.84 1.15
C ILE A 236 11.52 -4.76 2.19
N GLN A 237 12.19 -3.68 1.78
CA GLN A 237 12.51 -2.55 2.64
C GLN A 237 11.25 -1.97 3.29
N HIS A 238 10.25 -1.63 2.47
CA HIS A 238 9.02 -0.99 2.92
C HIS A 238 8.22 -1.88 3.88
N MET A 239 7.99 -3.15 3.53
CA MET A 239 7.23 -4.07 4.37
C MET A 239 7.96 -4.42 5.67
N THR A 240 9.29 -4.58 5.63
CA THR A 240 10.09 -4.76 6.86
C THR A 240 9.92 -3.57 7.80
N PHE A 241 9.94 -2.36 7.25
CA PHE A 241 9.75 -1.14 8.03
C PHE A 241 8.33 -1.02 8.59
N VAL A 242 7.30 -1.23 7.77
CA VAL A 242 5.89 -1.16 8.20
C VAL A 242 5.59 -2.16 9.32
N VAL A 243 6.03 -3.42 9.19
CA VAL A 243 5.84 -4.43 10.24
C VAL A 243 6.54 -4.04 11.53
N SER A 244 7.74 -3.46 11.44
CA SER A 244 8.48 -2.98 12.62
C SER A 244 7.75 -1.82 13.33
N CYS A 245 7.16 -0.89 12.57
CA CYS A 245 6.34 0.19 13.12
C CYS A 245 5.09 -0.36 13.84
N LEU A 246 4.38 -1.33 13.24
CA LEU A 246 3.21 -1.95 13.85
C LEU A 246 3.54 -2.73 15.13
N ALA A 247 4.73 -3.34 15.20
CA ALA A 247 5.21 -4.02 16.38
C ALA A 247 5.66 -3.06 17.50
N GLY A 248 5.57 -1.73 17.32
CA GLY A 248 6.07 -0.75 18.28
C GLY A 248 7.60 -0.66 18.35
N HIS A 249 8.30 -1.13 17.30
CA HIS A 249 9.76 -1.09 17.19
C HIS A 249 10.22 -0.18 16.04
N PRO A 250 9.84 1.11 16.00
CA PRO A 250 10.42 2.03 15.02
C PRO A 250 11.90 2.21 15.36
N ARG A 251 12.78 1.60 14.56
CA ARG A 251 14.22 1.91 14.54
C ARG A 251 14.51 2.78 13.35
#